data_AF-A0AAN7V8A6-F1
#
_entry.id   AF-A0AAN7V8A6-F1
#
_cell.length_a   1.000
_cell.length_b   1.000
_cell.length_c   1.000
_cell.angle_alpha   90.00
_cell.angle_beta   90.00
_cell.angle_gamma   90.00
#
_symmetry.space_group_name_H-M   'P 1'
#
loop_
_entity.id
_entity.type
_entity.pdbx_description
1 polymer ?
#
loop_
_entity_poly.entity_id
_entity_poly.type
_entity_poly.pdbx_seq_one_letter_code
_entity_poly.pdbx_strand_id
1 'polypeptide(L)'
;MPLPDHIRLEIIKQGSETFQHKNGPFTSIDRQGAHAKGSQRSLTSSWFYSTVGDGKKYLRKWMIYSTSTNMLYCFCCRLFASTDDLSKPFVSGYQKWWKLNPNIAIHESSHQHVSNLGKWKTLSVGLKNNETIDKVNADTINGEAKKWRNILHRLLDITLFLAQQNLAFRGHREDPSSENRGNFIELVKMMAKYDPVLSEHWSKLQEAAGGSQRVPSYLSKGIQNEFLSILSNHVKQKIIDDIKRSKYYMESCLTVLQTRAIPTK
;
A
#
# COMPACT_ATOMS: atom_id res chain seq x y z
N MET A 1 13.42 -15.75 -18.71
CA MET A 1 13.20 -14.94 -17.50
C MET A 1 11.70 -14.64 -17.36
N PRO A 2 11.12 -14.72 -16.14
CA PRO A 2 9.76 -14.28 -15.87
C PRO A 2 9.54 -12.81 -16.22
N LEU A 3 8.31 -12.41 -16.52
CA LEU A 3 8.00 -11.00 -16.78
C LEU A 3 8.09 -10.16 -15.49
N PRO A 4 8.72 -8.97 -15.53
CA PRO A 4 8.69 -8.01 -14.43
C PRO A 4 7.26 -7.56 -14.08
N ASP A 5 7.03 -7.24 -12.81
CA ASP A 5 5.69 -6.92 -12.29
C ASP A 5 5.06 -5.69 -12.94
N HIS A 6 5.83 -4.61 -13.17
CA HIS A 6 5.32 -3.40 -13.80
C HIS A 6 4.80 -3.66 -15.23
N ILE A 7 5.55 -4.42 -16.04
CA ILE A 7 5.14 -4.82 -17.39
C ILE A 7 3.90 -5.73 -17.33
N ARG A 8 3.85 -6.66 -16.36
CA ARG A 8 2.69 -7.54 -16.17
C ARG A 8 1.41 -6.73 -15.92
N LEU A 9 1.49 -5.70 -15.08
CA LEU A 9 0.36 -4.83 -14.75
C LEU A 9 -0.10 -4.04 -15.99
N GLU A 10 0.81 -3.47 -16.76
CA GLU A 10 0.48 -2.75 -18.01
C GLU A 10 -0.22 -3.66 -19.03
N ILE A 11 0.31 -4.87 -19.24
CA ILE A 11 -0.29 -5.85 -20.16
C ILE A 11 -1.71 -6.21 -19.72
N ILE A 12 -1.96 -6.38 -18.42
CA ILE A 12 -3.29 -6.69 -17.89
C ILE A 12 -4.24 -5.50 -18.03
N LYS A 13 -3.75 -4.26 -17.88
CA LYS A 13 -4.54 -3.04 -18.11
C LYS A 13 -4.98 -2.90 -19.57
N GLN A 14 -4.10 -3.21 -20.52
CA GLN A 14 -4.43 -3.19 -21.96
C GLN A 14 -5.40 -4.33 -22.35
N GLY A 15 -5.35 -5.45 -21.63
CA GLY A 15 -6.25 -6.58 -21.79
C GLY A 15 -5.77 -7.59 -22.85
N SER A 16 -6.31 -8.81 -22.80
CA SER A 16 -5.86 -9.90 -23.69
C SER A 16 -6.29 -9.74 -25.15
N GLU A 17 -7.34 -8.95 -25.40
CA GLU A 17 -7.97 -8.80 -26.72
C GLU A 17 -7.06 -8.05 -27.70
N THR A 18 -6.25 -7.10 -27.21
CA THR A 18 -5.28 -6.35 -28.01
C THR A 18 -4.16 -7.23 -28.57
N PHE A 19 -3.83 -8.31 -27.86
CA PHE A 19 -2.73 -9.20 -28.22
C PHE A 19 -3.16 -10.44 -29.00
N GLN A 20 -4.46 -10.70 -29.12
CA GLN A 20 -4.96 -12.02 -29.52
C GLN A 20 -4.66 -12.41 -30.98
N HIS A 21 -4.66 -11.44 -31.90
CA HIS A 21 -4.48 -11.64 -33.36
C HIS A 21 -5.29 -12.81 -33.96
N LYS A 22 -6.54 -13.00 -33.51
CA LYS A 22 -7.44 -14.10 -33.92
C LYS A 22 -7.82 -14.13 -35.42
N ASN A 23 -7.55 -13.06 -36.17
CA ASN A 23 -7.91 -12.92 -37.58
C ASN A 23 -6.73 -13.16 -38.54
N GLY A 24 -5.55 -13.50 -38.01
CA GLY A 24 -4.35 -13.72 -38.82
C GLY A 24 -3.61 -12.42 -39.16
N PRO A 25 -2.68 -12.45 -40.12
CA PRO A 25 -2.39 -13.56 -41.04
C PRO A 25 -1.77 -14.79 -40.35
N PHE A 26 -2.22 -16.00 -40.72
CA PHE A 26 -1.68 -17.26 -40.18
C PHE A 26 -0.70 -17.89 -41.18
N THR A 27 0.58 -17.95 -40.80
CA THR A 27 1.62 -18.48 -41.68
C THR A 27 1.60 -20.01 -41.69
N SER A 28 1.62 -20.60 -42.90
CA SER A 28 1.67 -22.05 -43.12
C SER A 28 2.99 -22.65 -42.67
N ILE A 29 2.96 -23.91 -42.23
CA ILE A 29 4.14 -24.66 -41.82
C ILE A 29 4.17 -26.00 -42.56
N ASP A 30 5.34 -26.35 -43.06
CA ASP A 30 5.60 -27.64 -43.67
C ASP A 30 5.74 -28.74 -42.62
N ARG A 31 5.01 -29.85 -42.83
CA ARG A 31 5.08 -31.01 -41.96
C ARG A 31 6.18 -31.95 -42.44
N GLN A 32 7.32 -31.97 -41.74
CA GLN A 32 8.39 -32.92 -42.01
C GLN A 32 8.07 -34.29 -41.37
N GLY A 33 7.90 -35.33 -42.18
CA GLY A 33 7.75 -36.72 -41.72
C GLY A 33 7.24 -37.67 -42.82
N ALA A 34 7.81 -38.88 -42.87
CA ALA A 34 7.59 -39.90 -43.92
C ALA A 34 6.13 -40.38 -44.09
N HIS A 35 5.23 -40.07 -43.15
CA HIS A 35 3.81 -40.45 -43.17
C HIS A 35 2.84 -39.24 -43.10
N ALA A 36 3.29 -38.03 -43.47
CA ALA A 36 2.46 -36.83 -43.41
C ALA A 36 1.46 -36.74 -44.58
N LYS A 37 0.14 -36.86 -44.32
CA LYS A 37 -0.92 -36.48 -45.27
C LYS A 37 -1.11 -34.95 -45.28
N GLY A 38 -0.71 -34.32 -46.39
CA GLY A 38 -0.75 -32.87 -46.65
C GLY A 38 0.55 -32.18 -46.25
N SER A 39 1.17 -31.42 -47.16
CA SER A 39 2.49 -30.80 -46.94
C SER A 39 2.42 -29.60 -46.01
N GLN A 40 1.42 -28.72 -46.18
CA GLN A 40 1.28 -27.48 -45.43
C GLN A 40 0.03 -27.43 -44.57
N ARG A 41 0.16 -26.93 -43.34
CA ARG A 41 -0.97 -26.58 -42.47
C ARG A 41 -0.79 -25.18 -41.91
N SER A 42 -1.90 -24.46 -41.81
CA SER A 42 -1.98 -23.16 -41.13
C SER A 42 -2.96 -23.23 -39.97
N LEU A 43 -2.81 -22.31 -39.03
CA LEU A 43 -3.80 -22.09 -37.98
C LEU A 43 -5.07 -21.49 -38.61
N THR A 44 -6.23 -21.82 -38.05
CA THR A 44 -7.53 -21.23 -38.46
C THR A 44 -8.15 -20.50 -37.28
N SER A 45 -8.86 -19.40 -37.54
CA SER A 45 -9.57 -18.62 -36.52
C SER A 45 -10.55 -19.46 -35.68
N SER A 46 -11.05 -20.59 -36.20
CA SER A 46 -11.96 -21.49 -35.47
C SER A 46 -11.38 -22.01 -34.15
N TRP A 47 -10.06 -22.18 -34.05
CA TRP A 47 -9.40 -22.69 -32.85
C TRP A 47 -9.48 -21.74 -31.65
N PHE A 48 -9.71 -20.44 -31.90
CA PHE A 48 -9.94 -19.46 -30.84
C PHE A 48 -11.32 -19.60 -30.18
N TYR A 49 -12.20 -20.44 -30.73
CA TYR A 49 -13.55 -20.62 -30.20
C TYR A 49 -13.72 -22.04 -29.64
N SER A 50 -14.29 -22.13 -28.45
CA SER A 50 -14.73 -23.39 -27.84
C SER A 50 -16.23 -23.56 -28.07
N THR A 51 -16.66 -24.78 -28.39
CA THR A 51 -18.08 -25.14 -28.49
C THR A 51 -18.45 -25.97 -27.27
N VAL A 52 -19.38 -25.49 -26.46
CA VAL A 52 -19.90 -26.22 -25.29
C VAL A 52 -21.33 -26.63 -25.59
N GLY A 53 -21.63 -27.93 -25.52
CA GLY A 53 -22.98 -28.53 -25.53
C GLY A 53 -23.95 -28.00 -26.59
N ASP A 54 -24.59 -26.88 -26.29
CA ASP A 54 -25.62 -26.17 -27.07
C ASP A 54 -25.13 -25.54 -28.40
N GLY A 55 -23.95 -25.89 -28.90
CA GLY A 55 -23.39 -25.33 -30.13
C GLY A 55 -22.95 -23.85 -30.05
N LYS A 56 -23.13 -23.20 -28.88
CA LYS A 56 -22.66 -21.82 -28.64
C LYS A 56 -21.14 -21.76 -28.64
N LYS A 57 -20.59 -20.83 -29.43
CA LYS A 57 -19.15 -20.58 -29.56
C LYS A 57 -18.70 -19.53 -28.55
N TYR A 58 -17.79 -19.90 -27.66
CA TYR A 58 -17.16 -19.00 -26.70
C TYR A 58 -15.73 -18.68 -27.11
N LEU A 59 -15.37 -17.41 -27.14
CA LEU A 59 -14.01 -16.97 -27.44
C LEU A 59 -13.06 -17.31 -26.28
N ARG A 60 -12.00 -18.06 -26.57
CA ARG A 60 -10.89 -18.34 -25.65
C ARG A 60 -10.04 -17.07 -25.48
N LYS A 61 -10.43 -16.19 -24.56
CA LYS A 61 -9.72 -14.94 -24.28
C LYS A 61 -8.25 -15.14 -23.84
N TRP A 62 -7.90 -16.32 -23.35
CA TRP A 62 -6.55 -16.66 -22.94
C TRP A 62 -5.61 -16.99 -24.11
N MET A 63 -6.13 -17.38 -25.29
CA MET A 63 -5.30 -17.86 -26.39
C MET A 63 -4.86 -16.70 -27.28
N ILE A 64 -3.56 -16.55 -27.49
CA ILE A 64 -2.93 -15.48 -28.27
C ILE A 64 -2.08 -16.07 -29.38
N TYR A 65 -2.15 -15.48 -30.57
CA TYR A 65 -1.23 -15.79 -31.66
C TYR A 65 -0.24 -14.64 -31.88
N SER A 66 1.05 -14.95 -31.92
CA SER A 66 2.08 -13.99 -32.29
C SER A 66 2.42 -14.14 -33.76
N THR A 67 2.20 -13.08 -34.55
CA THR A 67 2.55 -13.05 -35.98
C THR A 67 4.06 -13.05 -36.20
N SER A 68 4.84 -12.47 -35.27
CA SER A 68 6.30 -12.39 -35.39
C SER A 68 6.99 -13.73 -35.15
N THR A 69 6.47 -14.55 -34.24
CA THR A 69 7.05 -15.87 -33.94
C THR A 69 6.30 -17.02 -34.61
N ASN A 70 5.12 -16.77 -35.17
CA ASN A 70 4.22 -17.78 -35.71
C ASN A 70 3.86 -18.89 -34.69
N MET A 71 3.62 -18.50 -33.42
CA MET A 71 3.33 -19.43 -32.32
C MET A 71 2.10 -19.00 -31.51
N LEU A 72 1.44 -19.98 -30.90
CA LEU A 72 0.38 -19.78 -29.92
C LEU A 72 0.94 -19.67 -28.50
N TYR A 73 0.40 -18.71 -27.75
CA TYR A 73 0.71 -18.48 -26.35
C TYR A 73 -0.58 -18.48 -25.53
N CYS A 74 -0.45 -18.88 -24.27
CA CYS A 74 -1.49 -18.67 -23.27
C CYS A 74 -1.17 -17.41 -22.48
N PHE A 75 -2.07 -16.42 -22.55
CA PHE A 75 -1.93 -15.11 -21.92
C PHE A 75 -1.68 -15.21 -20.42
N CYS A 76 -2.56 -15.89 -19.70
CA CYS A 76 -2.43 -16.02 -18.24
C CYS A 76 -1.20 -16.87 -17.86
N CYS A 77 -0.95 -17.99 -18.54
CA CYS A 77 0.22 -18.82 -18.21
C CYS A 77 1.54 -18.13 -18.52
N ARG A 78 1.63 -17.27 -19.54
CA ARG A 78 2.84 -16.50 -19.83
C ARG A 78 3.07 -15.39 -18.81
N LEU A 79 2.01 -14.71 -18.37
CA LEU A 79 2.10 -13.61 -17.39
C LEU A 79 2.52 -14.08 -16.00
N PHE A 80 2.05 -15.26 -15.58
CA PHE A 80 2.28 -15.82 -14.24
C PHE A 80 3.22 -17.03 -14.24
N ALA A 81 4.05 -17.17 -15.29
CA ALA A 81 5.03 -18.25 -15.37
C ALA A 81 6.16 -18.07 -14.34
N SER A 82 6.43 -19.12 -13.57
CA SER A 82 7.68 -19.26 -12.81
C SER A 82 8.85 -19.62 -13.73
N THR A 83 10.08 -19.61 -13.22
CA THR A 83 11.29 -20.04 -13.97
C THR A 83 11.11 -21.42 -14.60
N ASP A 84 10.53 -22.35 -13.85
CA ASP A 84 10.34 -23.74 -14.27
C ASP A 84 9.23 -23.90 -15.32
N ASP A 85 8.31 -22.94 -15.38
CA ASP A 85 7.20 -22.93 -16.33
C ASP A 85 7.60 -22.42 -17.72
N LEU A 86 8.76 -21.76 -17.85
CA LEU A 86 9.18 -21.11 -19.09
C LEU A 86 9.37 -22.10 -20.25
N SER A 87 9.65 -23.37 -19.96
CA SER A 87 9.81 -24.43 -20.95
C SER A 87 8.47 -24.98 -21.47
N LYS A 88 7.35 -24.70 -20.78
CA LYS A 88 6.04 -25.29 -21.12
C LYS A 88 5.56 -24.78 -22.49
N PRO A 89 4.92 -25.65 -23.32
CA PRO A 89 4.64 -25.32 -24.73
C PRO A 89 3.80 -24.06 -24.95
N PHE A 90 2.79 -23.80 -24.11
CA PHE A 90 1.95 -22.60 -24.24
C PHE A 90 2.57 -21.35 -23.59
N VAL A 91 3.71 -21.49 -22.92
CA VAL A 91 4.50 -20.38 -22.34
C VAL A 91 5.66 -20.03 -23.27
N SER A 92 6.41 -21.01 -23.79
CA SER A 92 7.51 -20.79 -24.74
C SER A 92 7.04 -20.55 -26.17
N GLY A 93 5.87 -21.08 -26.54
CA GLY A 93 5.25 -20.93 -27.85
C GLY A 93 4.89 -22.28 -28.46
N TYR A 94 3.62 -22.44 -28.85
CA TYR A 94 3.09 -23.67 -29.41
C TYR A 94 2.86 -23.53 -30.92
N GLN A 95 3.50 -24.38 -31.73
CA GLN A 95 3.48 -24.28 -33.19
C GLN A 95 2.99 -25.56 -33.91
N LYS A 96 2.73 -26.66 -33.17
CA LYS A 96 2.37 -27.95 -33.76
C LYS A 96 0.87 -28.01 -34.11
N TRP A 97 0.49 -27.41 -35.23
CA TRP A 97 -0.91 -27.27 -35.69
C TRP A 97 -1.67 -28.60 -35.79
N TRP A 98 -1.01 -29.68 -36.20
CA TRP A 98 -1.60 -31.01 -36.34
C TRP A 98 -1.85 -31.75 -35.01
N LYS A 99 -1.41 -31.20 -33.87
CA LYS A 99 -1.67 -31.73 -32.53
C LYS A 99 -2.45 -30.76 -31.64
N LEU A 100 -3.11 -29.74 -32.22
CA LEU A 100 -3.89 -28.76 -31.44
C LEU A 100 -4.99 -29.44 -30.63
N ASN A 101 -5.68 -30.43 -31.21
CA ASN A 101 -6.50 -31.38 -30.47
C ASN A 101 -5.67 -32.67 -30.27
N PRO A 102 -5.48 -33.18 -29.04
CA PRO A 102 -6.13 -32.79 -27.78
C PRO A 102 -5.38 -31.74 -26.93
N ASN A 103 -4.21 -31.24 -27.36
CA ASN A 103 -3.34 -30.43 -26.50
C ASN A 103 -3.97 -29.14 -25.97
N ILE A 104 -4.83 -28.47 -26.73
CA ILE A 104 -5.58 -27.30 -26.25
C ILE A 104 -6.51 -27.71 -25.11
N ALA A 105 -7.26 -28.80 -25.26
CA ALA A 105 -8.19 -29.26 -24.24
C ALA A 105 -7.45 -29.69 -22.96
N ILE A 106 -6.32 -30.39 -23.10
CA ILE A 106 -5.45 -30.80 -21.97
C ILE A 106 -4.86 -29.56 -21.27
N HIS A 107 -4.46 -28.54 -22.03
CA HIS A 107 -3.96 -27.29 -21.44
C HIS A 107 -5.06 -26.54 -20.69
N GLU A 108 -6.23 -26.39 -21.31
CA GLU A 108 -7.39 -25.69 -20.78
C GLU A 108 -7.89 -26.34 -19.47
N SER A 109 -7.80 -27.67 -19.34
CA SER A 109 -8.14 -28.40 -18.11
C SER A 109 -6.99 -28.51 -17.10
N SER A 110 -5.78 -28.07 -17.44
CA SER A 110 -4.63 -28.21 -16.53
C SER A 110 -4.75 -27.31 -15.30
N HIS A 111 -4.37 -27.84 -14.13
CA HIS A 111 -4.41 -27.09 -12.86
C HIS A 111 -3.64 -25.76 -12.94
N GLN A 112 -2.49 -25.76 -13.62
CA GLN A 112 -1.68 -24.55 -13.80
C GLN A 112 -2.43 -23.48 -14.61
N HIS A 113 -3.12 -23.88 -15.68
CA HIS A 113 -3.92 -22.97 -16.48
C HIS A 113 -5.07 -22.37 -15.65
N VAL A 114 -5.85 -23.22 -14.98
CA VAL A 114 -7.00 -22.79 -14.17
C VAL A 114 -6.57 -21.84 -13.05
N SER A 115 -5.48 -22.16 -12.35
CA SER A 115 -4.92 -21.30 -11.31
C SER A 115 -4.48 -19.93 -11.86
N ASN A 116 -3.73 -19.91 -12.96
CA ASN A 116 -3.25 -18.67 -13.57
C ASN A 116 -4.38 -17.85 -14.20
N LEU A 117 -5.40 -18.50 -14.74
CA LEU A 117 -6.63 -17.86 -15.23
C LEU A 117 -7.35 -17.17 -14.07
N GLY A 118 -7.48 -17.83 -12.91
CA GLY A 118 -8.01 -17.23 -11.69
C GLY A 118 -7.24 -15.98 -11.27
N LYS A 119 -5.90 -16.08 -11.14
CA LYS A 119 -5.02 -14.95 -10.81
C LYS A 119 -5.20 -13.78 -11.77
N TRP A 120 -5.24 -14.06 -13.08
CA TRP A 120 -5.47 -13.04 -14.09
C TRP A 120 -6.82 -12.34 -13.91
N LYS A 121 -7.90 -13.09 -13.69
CA LYS A 121 -9.24 -12.52 -13.50
C LYS A 121 -9.31 -11.67 -12.24
N THR A 122 -8.80 -12.15 -11.12
CA THR A 122 -8.74 -11.40 -9.86
C THR A 122 -7.95 -10.11 -10.02
N LEU A 123 -6.75 -10.16 -10.62
CA LEU A 123 -5.93 -8.97 -10.82
C LEU A 123 -6.57 -7.99 -11.82
N SER A 124 -7.21 -8.48 -12.89
CA SER A 124 -7.90 -7.65 -13.87
C SER A 124 -9.09 -6.90 -13.25
N VAL A 125 -9.88 -7.57 -12.39
CA VAL A 125 -10.98 -6.92 -11.65
C VAL A 125 -10.42 -5.92 -10.63
N GLY A 126 -9.41 -6.31 -9.85
CA GLY A 126 -8.79 -5.44 -8.84
C GLY A 126 -8.20 -4.16 -9.46
N LEU A 127 -7.57 -4.25 -10.63
CA LEU A 127 -7.05 -3.08 -11.36
C LEU A 127 -8.17 -2.19 -11.92
N LYS A 128 -9.30 -2.75 -12.36
CA LYS A 128 -10.44 -1.97 -12.86
C LYS A 128 -11.15 -1.21 -11.75
N ASN A 129 -11.32 -1.85 -10.59
CA ASN A 129 -12.01 -1.26 -9.46
C ASN A 129 -11.08 -0.43 -8.56
N ASN A 130 -9.77 -0.45 -8.81
CA ASN A 130 -8.75 0.11 -7.92
C ASN A 130 -8.83 -0.49 -6.50
N GLU A 131 -9.21 -1.77 -6.41
CA GLU A 131 -9.48 -2.55 -5.18
C GLU A 131 -8.43 -3.68 -5.02
N THR A 132 -7.15 -3.39 -5.27
CA THR A 132 -6.11 -4.36 -4.92
C THR A 132 -6.03 -4.52 -3.40
N ILE A 133 -5.46 -5.64 -2.92
CA ILE A 133 -5.19 -5.92 -1.49
C ILE A 133 -4.50 -4.72 -0.80
N ASP A 134 -3.74 -3.94 -1.57
CA ASP A 134 -3.09 -2.72 -1.11
C ASP A 134 -4.07 -1.67 -0.56
N LYS A 135 -5.30 -1.59 -1.09
CA LYS A 135 -6.30 -0.60 -0.65
C LYS A 135 -6.88 -0.93 0.73
N VAL A 136 -7.22 -2.19 1.01
CA VAL A 136 -7.73 -2.59 2.34
C VAL A 136 -6.67 -2.36 3.42
N ASN A 137 -5.41 -2.70 3.11
CA ASN A 137 -4.29 -2.44 4.01
C ASN A 137 -4.04 -0.93 4.16
N ALA A 138 -4.07 -0.16 3.07
CA ALA A 138 -3.92 1.30 3.11
C ALA A 138 -5.06 1.97 3.89
N ASP A 139 -6.30 1.53 3.74
CA ASP A 139 -7.47 2.06 4.45
C ASP A 139 -7.36 1.77 5.95
N THR A 140 -6.89 0.57 6.32
CA THR A 140 -6.62 0.21 7.72
C THR A 140 -5.53 1.10 8.32
N ILE A 141 -4.39 1.22 7.63
CA ILE A 141 -3.26 2.07 8.05
C ILE A 141 -3.71 3.53 8.17
N ASN A 142 -4.48 4.03 7.22
CA ASN A 142 -4.96 5.40 7.23
C ASN A 142 -6.00 5.64 8.33
N GLY A 143 -6.85 4.66 8.60
CA GLY A 143 -7.77 4.66 9.73
C GLY A 143 -7.05 4.76 11.07
N GLU A 144 -6.02 3.94 11.28
CA GLU A 144 -5.18 3.99 12.47
C GLU A 144 -4.41 5.32 12.58
N ALA A 145 -3.81 5.80 11.48
CA ALA A 145 -3.12 7.08 11.44
C ALA A 145 -4.06 8.24 11.79
N LYS A 146 -5.29 8.24 11.27
CA LYS A 146 -6.31 9.24 11.60
C LYS A 146 -6.68 9.20 13.07
N LYS A 147 -6.84 8.01 13.65
CA LYS A 147 -7.09 7.83 15.08
C LYS A 147 -5.97 8.43 15.93
N TRP A 148 -4.72 8.08 15.63
CA TRP A 148 -3.56 8.59 16.39
C TRP A 148 -3.40 10.11 16.24
N ARG A 149 -3.60 10.67 15.05
CA ARG A 149 -3.62 12.13 14.86
C ARG A 149 -4.67 12.80 15.73
N ASN A 150 -5.87 12.24 15.82
CA ASN A 150 -6.94 12.79 16.65
C ASN A 150 -6.58 12.80 18.14
N ILE A 151 -5.93 11.74 18.65
CA ILE A 151 -5.45 11.67 20.03
C ILE A 151 -4.35 12.71 20.25
N LEU A 152 -3.32 12.73 19.39
CA LEU A 152 -2.18 13.63 19.51
C LEU A 152 -2.59 15.10 19.43
N HIS A 153 -3.56 15.47 18.59
CA HIS A 153 -4.10 16.82 18.54
C HIS A 153 -4.63 17.28 19.90
N ARG A 154 -5.41 16.43 20.58
CA ARG A 154 -5.99 16.77 21.89
C ARG A 154 -4.92 16.85 22.97
N LEU A 155 -3.92 15.97 22.93
CA LEU A 155 -2.77 16.04 23.84
C LEU A 155 -1.98 17.33 23.63
N LEU A 156 -1.79 17.75 22.38
CA LEU A 156 -1.13 19.00 22.04
C LEU A 156 -1.94 20.21 22.51
N ASP A 157 -3.26 20.20 22.38
CA ASP A 157 -4.14 21.26 22.89
C ASP A 157 -4.03 21.40 24.41
N ILE A 158 -3.99 20.27 25.14
CA ILE A 158 -3.76 20.27 26.59
C ILE A 158 -2.37 20.84 26.92
N THR A 159 -1.34 20.46 26.15
CA THR A 159 0.01 21.01 26.30
C THR A 159 0.02 22.52 26.08
N LEU A 160 -0.62 23.00 25.01
CA LEU A 160 -0.72 24.43 24.70
C LEU A 160 -1.43 25.19 25.81
N PHE A 161 -2.56 24.66 26.29
CA PHE A 161 -3.31 25.25 27.39
C PHE A 161 -2.44 25.42 28.65
N LEU A 162 -1.77 24.35 29.08
CA LEU A 162 -0.89 24.40 30.26
C LEU A 162 0.25 25.41 30.09
N ALA A 163 0.87 25.46 28.90
CA ALA A 163 1.93 26.41 28.60
C ALA A 163 1.43 27.87 28.63
N GLN A 164 0.26 28.14 28.04
CA GLN A 164 -0.34 29.47 28.00
C GLN A 164 -0.72 29.98 29.39
N GLN A 165 -1.21 29.09 30.25
CA GLN A 165 -1.58 29.43 31.64
C GLN A 165 -0.39 29.38 32.61
N ASN A 166 0.82 29.11 32.11
CA ASN A 166 2.03 28.93 32.92
C ASN A 166 1.86 27.90 34.05
N LEU A 167 1.11 26.83 33.78
CA LEU A 167 0.84 25.76 34.73
C LEU A 167 1.92 24.69 34.63
N ALA A 168 2.34 24.16 35.78
CA ALA A 168 3.25 23.03 35.83
C ALA A 168 2.61 21.81 35.15
N PHE A 169 3.35 21.15 34.26
CA PHE A 169 2.84 19.97 33.55
C PHE A 169 2.82 18.73 34.44
N ARG A 170 3.84 18.61 35.27
CA ARG A 170 4.19 17.39 36.01
C ARG A 170 3.86 17.49 37.48
N GLY A 171 3.52 16.34 38.05
CA GLY A 171 3.40 16.17 39.49
C GLY A 171 4.76 15.83 40.12
N HIS A 172 4.83 15.92 41.44
CA HIS A 172 5.99 15.40 42.19
C HIS A 172 6.18 13.89 41.94
N ARG A 173 5.06 13.18 41.80
CA ARG A 173 4.98 11.76 41.42
C ARG A 173 3.98 11.62 40.28
N GLU A 174 4.23 10.70 39.36
CA GLU A 174 3.34 10.42 38.22
C GLU A 174 3.03 8.92 38.08
N ASP A 175 3.43 8.14 39.08
CA ASP A 175 3.13 6.72 39.12
C ASP A 175 1.61 6.49 39.29
N PRO A 176 1.08 5.33 38.88
CA PRO A 176 -0.35 5.04 38.99
C PRO A 176 -0.90 5.05 40.42
N SER A 177 -0.05 4.94 41.45
CA SER A 177 -0.48 4.96 42.86
C SER A 177 -0.59 6.38 43.43
N SER A 178 -0.12 7.39 42.70
CA SER A 178 -0.21 8.79 43.13
C SER A 178 -1.62 9.35 42.93
N GLU A 179 -2.14 10.02 43.96
CA GLU A 179 -3.42 10.73 43.92
C GLU A 179 -3.43 11.90 42.93
N ASN A 180 -2.28 12.52 42.69
CA ASN A 180 -2.11 13.61 41.74
C ASN A 180 -0.85 13.40 40.90
N ARG A 181 -1.07 12.99 39.63
CA ARG A 181 -0.01 12.67 38.68
C ARG A 181 0.45 13.87 37.84
N GLY A 182 0.11 15.08 38.26
CA GLY A 182 0.41 16.31 37.53
C GLY A 182 -0.73 16.77 36.63
N ASN A 183 -0.71 18.07 36.32
CA ASN A 183 -1.81 18.72 35.61
C ASN A 183 -2.02 18.14 34.21
N PHE A 184 -0.98 17.71 33.51
CA PHE A 184 -1.12 17.12 32.18
C PHE A 184 -1.95 15.82 32.23
N ILE A 185 -1.58 14.88 33.09
CA ILE A 185 -2.26 13.58 33.18
C ILE A 185 -3.67 13.74 33.73
N GLU A 186 -3.87 14.60 34.73
CA GLU A 186 -5.19 14.82 35.32
C GLU A 186 -6.13 15.58 34.37
N LEU A 187 -5.63 16.51 33.55
CA LEU A 187 -6.42 17.12 32.48
C LEU A 187 -6.81 16.12 31.39
N VAL A 188 -5.89 15.23 30.97
CA VAL A 188 -6.23 14.16 30.01
C VAL A 188 -7.33 13.27 30.57
N LYS A 189 -7.22 12.86 31.84
CA LYS A 189 -8.23 12.05 32.54
C LYS A 189 -9.58 12.78 32.64
N MET A 190 -9.57 14.09 32.88
CA MET A 190 -10.79 14.90 32.90
C MET A 190 -11.41 14.98 31.50
N MET A 191 -10.62 15.28 30.46
CA MET A 191 -11.08 15.39 29.08
C MET A 191 -11.64 14.05 28.56
N ALA A 192 -11.06 12.92 28.97
CA ALA A 192 -11.55 11.58 28.63
C ALA A 192 -12.98 11.28 29.14
N LYS A 193 -13.51 12.06 30.10
CA LYS A 193 -14.91 11.95 30.53
C LYS A 193 -15.90 12.53 29.51
N TYR A 194 -15.44 13.45 28.65
CA TYR A 194 -16.30 14.22 27.75
C TYR A 194 -15.97 13.99 26.27
N ASP A 195 -14.72 13.67 25.94
CA ASP A 195 -14.28 13.39 24.57
C ASP A 195 -14.25 11.87 24.30
N PRO A 196 -15.04 11.35 23.34
CA PRO A 196 -15.11 9.92 23.06
C PRO A 196 -13.77 9.30 22.61
N VAL A 197 -12.93 10.08 21.91
CA VAL A 197 -11.64 9.60 21.39
C VAL A 197 -10.65 9.37 22.53
N LEU A 198 -10.56 10.31 23.47
CA LEU A 198 -9.75 10.16 24.68
C LEU A 198 -10.35 9.15 25.65
N SER A 199 -11.68 9.04 25.71
CA SER A 199 -12.36 8.03 26.52
C SER A 199 -11.93 6.62 26.11
N GLU A 200 -12.04 6.30 24.81
CA GLU A 200 -11.63 5.01 24.26
C GLU A 200 -10.13 4.75 24.49
N HIS A 201 -9.29 5.76 24.26
CA HIS A 201 -7.85 5.66 24.50
C HIS A 201 -7.52 5.40 25.97
N TRP A 202 -8.17 6.12 26.88
CA TRP A 202 -7.96 6.00 28.32
C TRP A 202 -8.36 4.62 28.85
N SER A 203 -9.53 4.11 28.44
CA SER A 203 -9.96 2.74 28.80
C SER A 203 -8.96 1.69 28.33
N LYS A 204 -8.44 1.80 27.10
CA LYS A 204 -7.41 0.88 26.58
C LYS A 204 -6.12 0.91 27.40
N LEU A 205 -5.73 2.09 27.89
CA LEU A 205 -4.56 2.19 28.77
C LEU A 205 -4.80 1.54 30.13
N GLN A 206 -6.02 1.61 30.67
CA GLN A 206 -6.37 0.96 31.93
C GLN A 206 -6.39 -0.56 31.79
N GLU A 207 -6.98 -1.09 30.70
CA GLU A 207 -6.97 -2.52 30.38
C GLU A 207 -5.54 -3.04 30.20
N ALA A 208 -4.70 -2.30 29.47
CA ALA A 208 -3.30 -2.63 29.25
C ALA A 208 -2.47 -2.62 30.54
N ALA A 209 -2.79 -1.75 31.50
CA ALA A 209 -2.09 -1.69 32.79
C ALA A 209 -2.30 -2.94 33.66
N GLY A 210 -3.40 -3.68 33.43
CA GLY A 210 -3.70 -4.95 34.12
C GLY A 210 -3.28 -6.21 33.36
N GLY A 211 -2.76 -6.08 32.13
CA GLY A 211 -2.39 -7.20 31.26
C GLY A 211 -0.96 -7.13 30.72
N SER A 212 -0.58 -8.11 29.89
CA SER A 212 0.75 -8.16 29.25
C SER A 212 0.87 -7.31 27.98
N GLN A 213 -0.22 -6.71 27.51
CA GLN A 213 -0.26 -6.01 26.23
C GLN A 213 0.19 -4.56 26.37
N ARG A 214 1.25 -4.18 25.65
CA ARG A 214 1.76 -2.80 25.63
C ARG A 214 0.98 -1.95 24.62
N VAL A 215 0.27 -0.94 25.09
CA VAL A 215 -0.43 0.04 24.26
C VAL A 215 0.34 1.39 24.31
N PRO A 216 0.58 2.05 23.16
CA PRO A 216 1.26 3.35 23.15
C PRO A 216 0.41 4.41 23.89
N SER A 217 0.93 4.97 24.98
CA SER A 217 0.15 5.94 25.79
C SER A 217 0.26 7.37 25.30
N TYR A 218 1.45 7.79 24.85
CA TYR A 218 1.82 9.18 24.58
C TYR A 218 1.66 10.14 25.78
N LEU A 219 1.56 9.59 27.00
CA LEU A 219 1.40 10.37 28.23
C LEU A 219 2.69 10.49 29.05
N SER A 220 3.76 9.81 28.63
CA SER A 220 5.00 9.74 29.41
C SER A 220 5.72 11.09 29.47
N LYS A 221 6.54 11.26 30.52
CA LYS A 221 7.45 12.40 30.70
C LYS A 221 8.27 12.70 29.45
N GLY A 222 8.77 11.66 28.77
CA GLY A 222 9.56 11.81 27.55
C GLY A 222 8.77 12.49 26.44
N ILE A 223 7.55 12.01 26.18
CA ILE A 223 6.67 12.57 25.15
C ILE A 223 6.20 13.99 25.50
N GLN A 224 5.90 14.26 26.78
CA GLN A 224 5.58 15.62 27.22
C GLN A 224 6.73 16.60 26.90
N ASN A 225 7.98 16.20 27.14
CA ASN A 225 9.15 17.02 26.79
C ASN A 225 9.32 17.19 25.28
N GLU A 226 8.98 16.17 24.49
CA GLU A 226 9.02 16.24 23.04
C GLU A 226 8.01 17.27 22.51
N PHE A 227 6.76 17.23 22.99
CA PHE A 227 5.75 18.25 22.65
C PHE A 227 6.24 19.66 23.00
N LEU A 228 6.78 19.84 24.21
CA LEU A 228 7.32 21.13 24.64
C LEU A 228 8.49 21.60 23.76
N SER A 229 9.38 20.69 23.38
CA SER A 229 10.50 20.99 22.48
C SER A 229 10.01 21.44 21.11
N ILE A 230 9.05 20.71 20.52
CA ILE A 230 8.47 21.04 19.20
C ILE A 230 7.78 22.41 19.25
N LEU A 231 6.96 22.66 20.27
CA LEU A 231 6.27 23.94 20.44
C LEU A 231 7.24 25.10 20.66
N SER A 232 8.23 24.92 21.53
CA SER A 232 9.27 25.91 21.81
C SER A 232 10.05 26.27 20.54
N ASN A 233 10.44 25.26 19.75
CA ASN A 233 11.11 25.48 18.47
C ASN A 233 10.22 26.22 17.48
N HIS A 234 8.93 25.88 17.39
CA HIS A 234 8.00 26.57 16.50
C HIS A 234 7.84 28.05 16.86
N VAL A 235 7.64 28.35 18.14
CA VAL A 235 7.55 29.73 18.65
C VAL A 235 8.85 30.50 18.39
N LYS A 236 10.01 29.88 18.68
CA LYS A 236 11.32 30.47 18.43
C LYS A 236 11.52 30.81 16.95
N GLN A 237 11.19 29.89 16.04
CA GLN A 237 11.29 30.15 14.60
C GLN A 237 10.36 31.29 14.17
N LYS A 238 9.14 31.31 14.70
CA LYS A 238 8.19 32.38 14.40
C LYS A 238 8.72 33.75 14.82
N ILE A 239 9.30 33.86 16.02
CA ILE A 239 9.95 35.08 16.52
C ILE A 239 11.12 35.49 15.60
N ILE A 240 11.99 34.53 15.23
CA ILE A 240 13.12 34.81 14.33
C ILE A 240 12.63 35.34 12.98
N ASP A 241 11.59 34.73 12.42
CA ASP A 241 11.01 35.15 11.14
C ASP A 241 10.40 36.55 11.22
N ASP A 242 9.72 36.85 12.33
CA ASP A 242 9.12 38.18 12.56
C ASP A 242 10.21 39.25 12.74
N ILE A 243 11.31 38.93 13.44
CA ILE A 243 12.49 39.82 13.56
C ILE A 243 13.09 40.09 12.18
N LYS A 244 13.33 39.04 11.36
CA LYS A 244 13.91 39.18 10.02
C LYS A 244 13.06 40.02 9.07
N ARG A 245 11.74 40.01 9.25
CA ARG A 245 10.79 40.81 8.46
C ARG A 245 10.66 42.24 8.96
N SER A 246 10.99 42.49 10.22
CA SER A 246 10.89 43.81 10.81
C SER A 246 11.99 44.74 10.27
N LYS A 247 11.61 45.98 9.92
CA LYS A 247 12.56 47.03 9.51
C LYS A 247 13.38 47.55 10.70
N TYR A 248 12.77 47.53 11.88
CA TYR A 248 13.37 47.92 13.15
C TYR A 248 12.93 46.93 14.22
N TYR A 249 13.87 46.47 15.03
CA TYR A 249 13.60 45.70 16.25
C TYR A 249 14.37 46.35 17.40
N MET A 250 13.78 46.29 18.60
CA MET A 250 14.40 46.82 19.81
C MET A 250 14.92 45.66 20.65
N GLU A 251 16.21 45.64 20.93
CA GLU A 251 16.82 44.70 21.86
C GLU A 251 16.86 45.36 23.25
N SER A 252 15.84 45.12 24.07
CA SER A 252 15.85 45.57 25.47
C SER A 252 16.69 44.58 26.30
N CYS A 253 17.96 44.92 26.54
CA CYS A 253 18.82 44.17 27.43
C CYS A 253 18.37 44.39 28.88
N LEU A 254 17.62 43.45 29.46
CA LEU A 254 17.35 43.42 30.91
C LEU A 254 18.61 42.90 31.62
N THR A 255 19.59 43.78 31.82
CA THR A 255 20.71 43.51 32.71
C THR A 255 20.19 43.61 34.15
N VAL A 256 19.96 42.47 34.80
CA VAL A 256 19.72 42.42 36.25
C VAL A 256 20.96 42.98 36.94
N LEU A 257 20.74 44.00 37.76
CA LEU A 257 21.71 44.77 38.54
C LEU A 257 22.81 43.88 39.16
N GLN A 258 24.02 43.92 38.60
CA GLN A 258 25.24 43.69 39.37
C GLN A 258 25.80 45.05 39.78
N THR A 259 25.51 45.46 41.01
CA THR A 259 26.23 46.53 41.70
C THR A 259 27.70 46.17 41.81
N ARG A 260 28.56 46.81 41.02
CA ARG A 260 30.01 46.85 41.27
C ARG A 260 30.48 48.29 41.39
N ALA A 261 30.76 48.61 42.66
CA ALA A 261 31.63 49.62 43.24
C ALA A 261 32.23 50.69 42.31
N ILE A 262 31.87 51.93 42.63
CA ILE A 262 32.63 53.16 42.34
C ILE A 262 34.00 53.05 43.02
N PRO A 263 35.14 53.22 42.34
CA PRO A 263 36.38 53.56 43.02
C PRO A 263 36.42 55.07 43.20
N THR A 264 36.38 55.50 44.46
CA THR A 264 36.79 56.84 44.88
C THR A 264 38.31 56.96 44.80
N LYS A 265 38.75 57.93 43.98
CA LYS A 265 40.09 58.56 43.87
C LYS A 265 41.32 57.67 43.71
#